data_AF-A0A0L6ZAZ2-F1
#
_entry.id   AF-A0A0L6ZAZ2-F1
#
_cell.length_a   1.000
_cell.length_b   1.000
_cell.length_c   1.000
_cell.angle_alpha   90.00
_cell.angle_beta   90.00
_cell.angle_gamma   90.00
#
_symmetry.space_group_name_H-M   'P 1'
#
loop_
_entity.id
_entity.type
_entity.pdbx_description
1 polymer ?
#
loop_
_entity_poly.entity_id
_entity_poly.type
_entity_poly.pdbx_seq_one_letter_code
_entity_poly.pdbx_strand_id
1 'polypeptide(L)'
;MENFHKHETLRNIPPINDLLELSVVKELIDKHGKNPVLDKIRLIIEEFRNNVQIMSRAEITQYILEKLLVEVTEYEAMGLRKVINATGIVLHTNLGRAPLPQNAIKYINEVCEGYCNLEFDIESGKRGSRYSHIEPLIKKITGAESALVVNNNAAAVFLALNTLANNREVVISRGQQVEIGGSFRIPDIIARSSAKMVEIGTTNKTRISDYANAIREDTSVLLKVHTSNYKVIGFTEEVPLEELVSLSKEQDLVVMEDLGSGSLLDLSTIGLPYERTVQDSLKAGADIITFSGDKLLGGPQVGVIVGKKELIDKIKLNPLTRMLRCDKLTIASLTAVLNLYMDSEKAFKAIPVLRMMALKEEELIYKASELEKLINKELKSIIETEIVDDLDEVGGGSLPAVILKGKAVALKVINGDINEFQESLRKSHIPIICKIKKDRVIINVRTIENEDFKLIVETLKGILGEKV
;
A
#
# COMPACT_ATOMS: atom_id res chain seq x y z
N MET A 1 46.31 37.72 -14.51
CA MET A 1 45.07 38.38 -14.03
C MET A 1 44.09 37.37 -13.47
N GLU A 2 43.79 36.27 -14.18
CA GLU A 2 42.81 35.26 -13.75
C GLU A 2 43.09 34.60 -12.38
N ASN A 3 44.34 34.23 -12.07
CA ASN A 3 44.72 33.70 -10.74
C ASN A 3 44.61 34.73 -9.61
N PHE A 4 44.80 36.03 -9.91
CA PHE A 4 44.68 37.10 -8.92
C PHE A 4 43.21 37.29 -8.49
N HIS A 5 42.30 37.30 -9.47
CA HIS A 5 40.86 37.38 -9.20
C HIS A 5 40.32 36.16 -8.46
N LYS A 6 40.83 34.95 -8.74
CA LYS A 6 40.48 33.73 -7.96
C LYS A 6 40.90 33.83 -6.49
N HIS A 7 42.10 34.35 -6.20
CA HIS A 7 42.55 34.55 -4.82
C HIS A 7 41.73 35.62 -4.08
N GLU A 8 41.29 36.66 -4.78
CA GLU A 8 40.43 37.70 -4.23
C GLU A 8 39.02 37.16 -3.92
N THR A 9 38.43 36.38 -4.82
CA THR A 9 37.15 35.69 -4.60
C THR A 9 37.19 34.72 -3.41
N LEU A 10 38.27 33.96 -3.22
CA LEU A 10 38.38 33.06 -2.05
C LEU A 10 38.36 33.80 -0.70
N ARG A 11 38.82 35.06 -0.67
CA ARG A 11 38.73 35.92 0.52
C ARG A 11 37.32 36.47 0.77
N ASN A 12 36.47 36.44 -0.26
CA ASN A 12 35.08 36.88 -0.18
C ASN A 12 34.14 35.81 0.39
N ILE A 13 34.59 34.57 0.63
CA ILE A 13 33.77 33.53 1.27
C ILE A 13 33.39 34.00 2.69
N PRO A 14 32.09 34.08 3.04
CA PRO A 14 31.68 34.51 4.37
C PRO A 14 32.15 33.51 5.45
N PRO A 15 32.55 33.98 6.64
CA PRO A 15 32.75 33.13 7.80
C PRO A 15 31.49 32.31 8.11
N ILE A 16 31.66 31.05 8.51
CA ILE A 16 30.53 30.17 8.86
C ILE A 16 29.65 30.79 9.95
N ASN A 17 30.24 31.46 10.94
CA ASN A 17 29.46 32.12 12.01
C ASN A 17 28.50 33.17 11.44
N ASP A 18 28.91 33.94 10.42
CA ASP A 18 28.06 34.95 9.79
C ASP A 18 26.89 34.28 9.05
N LEU A 19 27.14 33.11 8.41
CA LEU A 19 26.09 32.32 7.77
C LEU A 19 25.09 31.76 8.78
N LEU A 20 25.56 31.28 9.93
CA LEU A 20 24.70 30.72 11.00
C LEU A 20 23.80 31.78 11.64
N GLU A 21 24.14 33.06 11.54
CA GLU A 21 23.33 34.15 12.08
C GLU A 21 22.16 34.57 11.16
N LEU A 22 22.18 34.14 9.90
CA LEU A 22 21.14 34.43 8.92
C LEU A 22 19.82 33.76 9.32
N SER A 23 18.69 34.47 9.16
CA SER A 23 17.36 33.99 9.54
C SER A 23 17.00 32.65 8.89
N VAL A 24 17.25 32.52 7.58
CA VAL A 24 16.99 31.29 6.81
C VAL A 24 17.79 30.11 7.38
N VAL A 25 19.05 30.31 7.76
CA VAL A 25 19.89 29.25 8.31
C VAL A 25 19.45 28.87 9.72
N LYS A 26 19.02 29.84 10.54
CA LYS A 26 18.42 29.57 11.86
C LYS A 26 17.15 28.74 11.76
N GLU A 27 16.27 29.03 10.80
CA GLU A 27 15.07 28.23 10.55
C GLU A 27 15.42 26.78 10.17
N LEU A 28 16.43 26.59 9.31
CA LEU A 28 16.92 25.25 8.96
C LEU A 28 17.53 24.52 10.17
N ILE A 29 18.24 25.24 11.05
CA ILE A 29 18.82 24.67 12.28
C ILE A 29 17.72 24.24 13.25
N ASP A 30 16.69 25.05 13.44
CA ASP A 30 15.55 24.71 14.30
C ASP A 30 14.82 23.46 13.79
N LYS A 31 14.75 23.28 12.46
CA LYS A 31 14.07 22.15 11.82
C LYS A 31 14.90 20.87 11.74
N HIS A 32 16.19 20.98 11.42
CA HIS A 32 17.06 19.83 11.10
C HIS A 32 18.17 19.59 12.13
N GLY A 33 18.31 20.47 13.11
CA GLY A 33 19.40 20.47 14.06
C GLY A 33 20.65 21.16 13.50
N LYS A 34 21.46 21.69 14.42
CA LYS A 34 22.63 22.49 14.09
C LYS A 34 23.71 21.73 13.33
N ASN A 35 24.00 20.48 13.74
CA ASN A 35 25.11 19.72 13.18
C ASN A 35 24.90 19.35 11.70
N PRO A 36 23.74 18.80 11.28
CA PRO A 36 23.50 18.51 9.86
C PRO A 36 23.59 19.75 8.95
N VAL A 37 23.04 20.88 9.39
CA VAL A 37 23.11 22.15 8.64
C VAL A 37 24.54 22.66 8.55
N LEU A 38 25.30 22.61 9.65
CA LEU A 38 26.70 23.03 9.68
C LEU A 38 27.59 22.16 8.77
N ASP A 39 27.40 20.85 8.78
CA ASP A 39 28.16 19.92 7.94
C ASP A 39 27.88 20.19 6.45
N LYS A 40 26.62 20.51 6.09
CA LYS A 40 26.27 20.93 4.73
C LYS A 40 26.88 22.25 4.30
N ILE A 41 26.82 23.28 5.17
CA ILE A 41 27.49 24.56 4.89
C ILE A 41 28.98 24.35 4.63
N ARG A 42 29.65 23.48 5.41
CA ARG A 42 31.07 23.15 5.19
C ARG A 42 31.30 22.49 3.83
N LEU A 43 30.50 21.50 3.47
CA LEU A 43 30.60 20.82 2.18
C LEU A 43 30.41 21.78 1.00
N ILE A 44 29.38 22.64 1.04
CA ILE A 44 29.10 23.62 -0.01
C ILE A 44 30.24 24.63 -0.15
N ILE A 45 30.82 25.08 0.98
CA ILE A 45 32.00 25.96 0.97
C ILE A 45 33.22 25.24 0.35
N GLU A 46 33.44 23.96 0.68
CA GLU A 46 34.52 23.17 0.09
C GLU A 46 34.33 22.96 -1.41
N GLU A 47 33.10 22.67 -1.87
CA GLU A 47 32.76 22.60 -3.29
C GLU A 47 33.05 23.92 -4.02
N PHE A 48 32.63 25.04 -3.42
CA PHE A 48 32.88 26.37 -3.98
C PHE A 48 34.39 26.67 -4.05
N ARG A 49 35.17 26.28 -3.04
CA ARG A 49 36.64 26.41 -3.05
C ARG A 49 37.30 25.58 -4.15
N ASN A 50 36.75 24.42 -4.46
CA ASN A 50 37.28 23.54 -5.51
C ASN A 50 36.92 24.02 -6.92
N ASN A 51 35.81 24.75 -7.08
CA ASN A 51 35.31 25.28 -8.35
C ASN A 51 35.09 26.79 -8.31
N VAL A 52 36.15 27.55 -8.06
CA VAL A 52 36.07 29.02 -7.83
C VAL A 52 35.54 29.75 -9.06
N GLN A 53 34.39 30.41 -8.90
CA GLN A 53 33.81 31.35 -9.84
C GLN A 53 33.96 32.77 -9.31
N ILE A 54 34.31 33.74 -10.16
CA ILE A 54 34.55 35.12 -9.74
C ILE A 54 33.23 35.73 -9.27
N MET A 55 33.09 35.89 -7.95
CA MET A 55 31.88 36.38 -7.28
C MET A 55 32.25 37.32 -6.12
N SER A 56 31.38 38.28 -5.84
CA SER A 56 31.38 39.11 -4.63
C SER A 56 30.94 38.30 -3.42
N ARG A 57 31.21 38.81 -2.21
CA ARG A 57 30.79 38.15 -0.96
C ARG A 57 29.26 37.95 -0.87
N ALA A 58 28.48 38.90 -1.39
CA ALA A 58 27.02 38.80 -1.40
C ALA A 58 26.54 37.66 -2.31
N GLU A 59 27.13 37.55 -3.51
CA GLU A 59 26.82 36.48 -4.48
C GLU A 59 27.23 35.09 -3.93
N ILE A 60 28.38 34.99 -3.27
CA ILE A 60 28.81 33.73 -2.63
C ILE A 60 27.86 33.34 -1.50
N THR A 61 27.42 34.31 -0.68
CA THR A 61 26.45 34.05 0.39
C THR A 61 25.15 33.53 -0.18
N GLN A 62 24.64 34.16 -1.25
CA GLN A 62 23.43 33.72 -1.94
C GLN A 62 23.59 32.32 -2.54
N TYR A 63 24.70 32.04 -3.23
CA TYR A 63 25.01 30.71 -3.77
C TYR A 63 24.99 29.63 -2.68
N ILE A 64 25.62 29.89 -1.53
CA ILE A 64 25.63 28.94 -0.41
C ILE A 64 24.22 28.70 0.12
N LEU A 65 23.40 29.76 0.25
CA LEU A 65 22.02 29.63 0.73
C LEU A 65 21.15 28.82 -0.25
N GLU A 66 21.23 29.10 -1.54
CA GLU A 66 20.48 28.37 -2.57
C GLU A 66 20.85 26.89 -2.59
N LYS A 67 22.16 26.59 -2.59
CA LYS A 67 22.67 25.22 -2.48
C LYS A 67 22.22 24.54 -1.19
N LEU A 68 22.28 25.25 -0.06
CA LEU A 68 21.89 24.70 1.24
C LEU A 68 20.40 24.36 1.27
N LEU A 69 19.54 25.21 0.70
CA LEU A 69 18.11 24.94 0.60
C LEU A 69 17.82 23.70 -0.25
N VAL A 70 18.51 23.52 -1.38
CA VAL A 70 18.40 22.32 -2.22
C VAL A 70 18.89 21.08 -1.47
N GLU A 71 20.08 21.12 -0.87
CA GLU A 71 20.64 19.93 -0.21
C GLU A 71 19.93 19.57 1.11
N VAL A 72 19.33 20.54 1.80
CA VAL A 72 18.52 20.27 3.00
C VAL A 72 17.14 19.75 2.63
N THR A 73 16.53 20.21 1.53
CA THR A 73 15.30 19.59 1.01
C THR A 73 15.53 18.15 0.53
N GLU A 74 16.74 17.80 0.08
CA GLU A 74 17.11 16.39 -0.17
C GLU A 74 17.14 15.53 1.11
N TYR A 75 17.54 16.09 2.26
CA TYR A 75 17.42 15.38 3.55
C TYR A 75 15.96 15.16 3.95
N GLU A 76 15.08 16.14 3.71
CA GLU A 76 13.64 15.98 3.92
C GLU A 76 13.04 14.91 3.01
N ALA A 77 13.63 14.71 1.83
CA ALA A 77 13.25 13.64 0.91
C ALA A 77 13.77 12.25 1.34
N MET A 78 14.60 12.14 2.38
CA MET A 78 15.05 10.85 2.91
C MET A 78 13.94 10.21 3.76
N GLY A 79 13.14 9.33 3.16
CA GLY A 79 12.16 8.51 3.86
C GLY A 79 10.81 8.42 3.17
N LEU A 80 9.81 7.92 3.89
CA LEU A 80 8.42 7.90 3.40
C LEU A 80 7.83 9.30 3.49
N ARG A 81 7.26 9.78 2.39
CA ARG A 81 6.54 11.06 2.32
C ARG A 81 5.14 10.86 1.77
N LYS A 82 4.23 11.76 2.15
CA LYS A 82 2.88 11.80 1.57
C LYS A 82 2.99 12.06 0.06
N VAL A 83 2.20 11.34 -0.71
CA VAL A 83 2.04 11.53 -2.16
C VAL A 83 0.56 11.65 -2.49
N ILE A 84 0.23 12.40 -3.53
CA ILE A 84 -1.11 12.45 -4.10
C ILE A 84 -1.18 11.42 -5.22
N ASN A 85 -2.03 10.41 -5.04
CA ASN A 85 -2.30 9.42 -6.07
C ASN A 85 -3.34 9.97 -7.04
N ALA A 86 -2.91 10.42 -8.22
CA ALA A 86 -3.76 10.89 -9.30
C ALA A 86 -3.78 9.89 -10.48
N THR A 87 -3.49 8.61 -10.23
CA THR A 87 -3.40 7.56 -11.27
C THR A 87 -4.73 6.85 -11.54
N GLY A 88 -5.71 6.96 -10.65
CA GLY A 88 -6.96 6.20 -10.70
C GLY A 88 -6.83 4.73 -10.26
N ILE A 89 -5.65 4.32 -9.76
CA ILE A 89 -5.41 2.97 -9.24
C ILE A 89 -5.64 2.97 -7.72
N VAL A 90 -6.68 2.29 -7.24
CA VAL A 90 -7.09 2.31 -5.82
C VAL A 90 -6.06 1.60 -4.92
N LEU A 91 -5.78 0.32 -5.18
CA LEU A 91 -4.79 -0.49 -4.48
C LEU A 91 -3.44 -0.42 -5.21
N HIS A 92 -2.81 0.74 -5.14
CA HIS A 92 -1.54 0.97 -5.81
C HIS A 92 -0.37 0.39 -5.00
N THR A 93 0.22 -0.72 -5.47
CA THR A 93 1.27 -1.43 -4.71
C THR A 93 2.48 -0.55 -4.40
N ASN A 94 2.94 0.27 -5.36
CA ASN A 94 4.08 1.18 -5.16
C ASN A 94 3.78 2.37 -4.24
N LEU A 95 2.51 2.73 -4.03
CA LEU A 95 2.10 3.87 -3.21
C LEU A 95 1.53 3.45 -1.84
N GLY A 96 1.81 2.21 -1.41
CA GLY A 96 1.46 1.74 -0.07
C GLY A 96 0.10 1.05 0.07
N ARG A 97 -0.53 0.64 -1.05
CA ARG A 97 -1.84 -0.06 -1.07
C ARG A 97 -2.97 0.74 -0.39
N ALA A 98 -3.59 0.18 0.65
CA ALA A 98 -4.77 0.73 1.29
C ALA A 98 -4.43 1.88 2.25
N PRO A 99 -4.90 3.12 2.00
CA PRO A 99 -4.84 4.16 3.02
C PRO A 99 -5.79 3.82 4.18
N LEU A 100 -5.37 4.15 5.41
CA LEU A 100 -6.16 3.90 6.61
C LEU A 100 -7.30 4.92 6.76
N PRO A 101 -8.48 4.51 7.28
CA PRO A 101 -9.55 5.45 7.59
C PRO A 101 -9.16 6.35 8.78
N GLN A 102 -9.71 7.57 8.83
CA GLN A 102 -9.33 8.57 9.85
C GLN A 102 -9.57 8.11 11.29
N ASN A 103 -10.58 7.27 11.53
CA ASN A 103 -10.81 6.68 12.86
C ASN A 103 -9.67 5.73 13.28
N ALA A 104 -9.09 4.98 12.34
CA ALA A 104 -7.94 4.14 12.62
C ALA A 104 -6.70 4.99 12.95
N ILE A 105 -6.45 6.07 12.21
CA ILE A 105 -5.34 7.00 12.49
C ILE A 105 -5.50 7.62 13.89
N LYS A 106 -6.71 8.10 14.23
CA LYS A 106 -7.00 8.66 15.56
C LYS A 106 -6.77 7.63 16.67
N TYR A 107 -7.25 6.40 16.47
CA TYR A 107 -7.10 5.34 17.48
C TYR A 107 -5.65 4.86 17.63
N ILE A 108 -4.87 4.85 16.54
CA ILE A 108 -3.42 4.60 16.60
C ILE A 108 -2.76 5.65 17.49
N ASN A 109 -3.03 6.94 17.27
CA ASN A 109 -2.45 8.02 18.07
C ASN A 109 -2.80 7.84 19.55
N GLU A 110 -4.09 7.65 19.86
CA GLU A 110 -4.57 7.44 21.23
C GLU A 110 -3.85 6.27 21.95
N VAL A 111 -3.72 5.12 21.29
CA VAL A 111 -3.07 3.92 21.86
C VAL A 111 -1.54 4.02 21.91
N CYS A 112 -0.95 4.92 21.10
CA CYS A 112 0.50 5.02 20.93
C CYS A 112 1.15 6.19 21.65
N GLU A 113 0.38 7.21 22.04
CA GLU A 113 0.83 8.32 22.88
C GLU A 113 1.35 7.86 24.25
N GLY A 114 0.90 6.69 24.74
CA GLY A 114 1.33 6.14 26.02
C GLY A 114 1.34 4.62 26.11
N TYR A 115 1.23 4.12 27.35
CA TYR A 115 1.04 2.71 27.65
C TYR A 115 -0.37 2.26 27.28
N CYS A 116 -0.52 0.99 26.91
CA CYS A 116 -1.82 0.39 26.65
C CYS A 116 -1.89 -1.06 27.12
N ASN A 117 -3.09 -1.62 27.16
CA ASN A 117 -3.38 -2.99 27.59
C ASN A 117 -3.04 -4.05 26.51
N LEU A 118 -1.97 -3.85 25.74
CA LEU A 118 -1.62 -4.71 24.59
C LEU A 118 -1.50 -6.20 24.97
N GLU A 119 -0.87 -6.50 26.10
CA GLU A 119 -0.73 -7.87 26.64
C GLU A 119 -1.13 -7.92 28.12
N PHE A 120 -2.05 -7.05 28.53
CA PHE A 120 -2.55 -6.97 29.89
C PHE A 120 -4.07 -7.06 29.87
N ASP A 121 -4.63 -8.02 30.59
CA ASP A 121 -6.05 -8.19 30.74
C ASP A 121 -6.55 -7.33 31.91
N ILE A 122 -7.42 -6.37 31.61
CA ILE A 122 -7.87 -5.36 32.59
C ILE A 122 -8.73 -6.01 33.68
N GLU A 123 -9.56 -6.98 33.33
CA GLU A 123 -10.50 -7.61 34.27
C GLU A 123 -9.77 -8.49 35.31
N SER A 124 -8.82 -9.33 34.86
CA SER A 124 -8.06 -10.23 35.73
C SER A 124 -6.81 -9.61 36.35
N GLY A 125 -6.34 -8.48 35.82
CA GLY A 125 -5.10 -7.82 36.27
C GLY A 125 -3.83 -8.60 35.93
N LYS A 126 -3.85 -9.50 34.93
CA LYS A 126 -2.75 -10.40 34.57
C LYS A 126 -2.32 -10.24 33.12
N ARG A 127 -1.20 -10.89 32.77
CA ARG A 127 -0.74 -10.96 31.38
C ARG A 127 -1.78 -11.67 30.51
N GLY A 128 -2.20 -11.00 29.44
CA GLY A 128 -3.14 -11.50 28.43
C GLY A 128 -2.48 -11.74 27.07
N SER A 129 -3.24 -12.31 26.15
CA SER A 129 -2.84 -12.46 24.75
C SER A 129 -3.22 -11.21 23.96
N ARG A 130 -2.29 -10.60 23.22
CA ARG A 130 -2.61 -9.46 22.34
C ARG A 130 -3.67 -9.77 21.27
N TYR A 131 -3.84 -11.05 20.93
CA TYR A 131 -4.82 -11.48 19.94
C TYR A 131 -6.26 -11.39 20.46
N SER A 132 -6.46 -11.31 21.79
CA SER A 132 -7.81 -11.18 22.39
C SER A 132 -8.53 -9.90 21.94
N HIS A 133 -7.78 -8.87 21.51
CA HIS A 133 -8.32 -7.59 21.04
C HIS A 133 -8.93 -7.67 19.63
N ILE A 134 -8.53 -8.65 18.81
CA ILE A 134 -8.89 -8.72 17.38
C ILE A 134 -9.65 -10.00 17.02
N GLU A 135 -9.32 -11.13 17.66
CA GLU A 135 -9.95 -12.42 17.35
C GLU A 135 -11.48 -12.39 17.50
N PRO A 136 -12.07 -11.80 18.57
CA PRO A 136 -13.53 -11.72 18.69
C PRO A 136 -14.19 -10.97 17.54
N LEU A 137 -13.57 -9.89 17.06
CA LEU A 137 -14.09 -9.09 15.94
C LEU A 137 -14.03 -9.88 14.64
N ILE A 138 -12.89 -10.52 14.36
CA ILE A 138 -12.72 -11.34 13.14
C ILE A 138 -13.74 -12.48 13.14
N LYS A 139 -13.91 -13.19 14.26
CA LYS A 139 -14.91 -14.26 14.38
C LYS A 139 -16.32 -13.73 14.14
N LYS A 140 -16.66 -12.57 14.71
CA LYS A 140 -17.98 -11.96 14.57
C LYS A 140 -18.29 -11.58 13.11
N ILE A 141 -17.30 -11.08 12.38
CA ILE A 141 -17.45 -10.63 10.98
C ILE A 141 -17.44 -11.81 10.00
N THR A 142 -16.53 -12.77 10.22
CA THR A 142 -16.29 -13.88 9.28
C THR A 142 -17.17 -15.10 9.55
N GLY A 143 -17.61 -15.31 10.79
CA GLY A 143 -18.26 -16.54 11.24
C GLY A 143 -17.30 -17.68 11.55
N ALA A 144 -15.98 -17.46 11.50
CA ALA A 144 -14.99 -18.48 11.82
C ALA A 144 -15.03 -18.90 13.30
N GLU A 145 -14.60 -20.14 13.58
CA GLU A 145 -14.53 -20.67 14.95
C GLU A 145 -13.38 -20.03 15.75
N SER A 146 -12.25 -19.76 15.09
CA SER A 146 -11.08 -19.07 15.65
C SER A 146 -10.33 -18.30 14.58
N ALA A 147 -9.49 -17.37 15.01
CA ALA A 147 -8.65 -16.57 14.13
C ALA A 147 -7.26 -16.31 14.74
N LEU A 148 -6.30 -16.04 13.87
CA LEU A 148 -4.96 -15.57 14.20
C LEU A 148 -4.54 -14.49 13.18
N VAL A 149 -3.77 -13.50 13.64
CA VAL A 149 -3.23 -12.45 12.77
C VAL A 149 -1.71 -12.38 12.91
N VAL A 150 -1.03 -12.40 11.76
CA VAL A 150 0.44 -12.35 11.63
C VAL A 150 0.85 -11.22 10.69
N ASN A 151 2.15 -10.98 10.56
CA ASN A 151 2.74 -9.82 9.88
C ASN A 151 2.19 -9.50 8.48
N ASN A 152 2.00 -10.52 7.63
CA ASN A 152 1.42 -10.38 6.29
C ASN A 152 0.86 -11.73 5.80
N ASN A 153 0.15 -11.73 4.67
CA ASN A 153 -0.44 -12.97 4.16
C ASN A 153 0.60 -14.02 3.75
N ALA A 154 1.78 -13.60 3.30
CA ALA A 154 2.88 -14.53 3.02
C ALA A 154 3.30 -15.32 4.27
N ALA A 155 3.40 -14.63 5.41
CA ALA A 155 3.64 -15.22 6.72
C ALA A 155 2.46 -16.12 7.16
N ALA A 156 1.22 -15.75 6.83
CA ALA A 156 0.04 -16.56 7.13
C ALA A 156 0.07 -17.91 6.39
N VAL A 157 0.31 -17.88 5.07
CA VAL A 157 0.43 -19.09 4.24
C VAL A 157 1.58 -19.96 4.73
N PHE A 158 2.76 -19.36 4.91
CA PHE A 158 3.94 -20.06 5.41
C PHE A 158 3.69 -20.74 6.77
N LEU A 159 3.11 -20.00 7.73
CA LEU A 159 2.88 -20.51 9.08
C LEU A 159 1.84 -21.63 9.09
N ALA A 160 0.75 -21.47 8.33
CA ALA A 160 -0.28 -22.51 8.21
C ALA A 160 0.31 -23.80 7.61
N LEU A 161 1.04 -23.71 6.49
CA LEU A 161 1.67 -24.87 5.86
C LEU A 161 2.77 -25.48 6.74
N ASN A 162 3.56 -24.65 7.43
CA ASN A 162 4.60 -25.15 8.33
C ASN A 162 4.00 -25.90 9.52
N THR A 163 2.84 -25.51 10.02
CA THR A 163 2.17 -26.24 11.09
C THR A 163 1.44 -27.49 10.59
N LEU A 164 0.74 -27.40 9.45
CA LEU A 164 -0.23 -28.41 9.01
C LEU A 164 0.34 -29.42 8.01
N ALA A 165 1.49 -29.11 7.40
CA ALA A 165 2.13 -29.94 6.39
C ALA A 165 3.64 -30.12 6.59
N ASN A 166 4.14 -29.98 7.83
CA ASN A 166 5.55 -30.21 8.12
C ASN A 166 5.98 -31.63 7.72
N ASN A 167 6.93 -31.74 6.79
CA ASN A 167 7.41 -32.97 6.17
C ASN A 167 6.33 -33.82 5.46
N ARG A 168 5.15 -33.24 5.21
CA ARG A 168 3.99 -33.88 4.55
C ARG A 168 3.71 -33.20 3.22
N GLU A 169 2.85 -33.82 2.41
CA GLU A 169 2.55 -33.34 1.06
C GLU A 169 1.42 -32.30 1.03
N VAL A 170 1.63 -31.27 0.21
CA VAL A 170 0.66 -30.22 -0.12
C VAL A 170 0.34 -30.32 -1.59
N VAL A 171 -0.90 -30.71 -1.92
CA VAL A 171 -1.35 -30.84 -3.31
C VAL A 171 -1.87 -29.49 -3.80
N ILE A 172 -1.35 -29.01 -4.93
CA ILE A 172 -1.73 -27.72 -5.52
C ILE A 172 -1.79 -27.80 -7.06
N SER A 173 -2.77 -27.11 -7.64
CA SER A 173 -2.84 -26.89 -9.09
C SER A 173 -1.62 -26.13 -9.63
N ARG A 174 -1.04 -26.60 -10.75
CA ARG A 174 0.00 -25.87 -11.50
C ARG A 174 -0.44 -24.45 -11.86
N GLY A 175 -1.72 -24.24 -12.20
CA GLY A 175 -2.28 -22.93 -12.52
C GLY A 175 -2.38 -21.96 -11.33
N GLN A 176 -2.15 -22.43 -10.10
CA GLN A 176 -2.28 -21.65 -8.88
C GLN A 176 -0.93 -21.33 -8.21
N GLN A 177 0.19 -21.70 -8.85
CA GLN A 177 1.53 -21.37 -8.40
C GLN A 177 1.90 -19.93 -8.78
N VAL A 178 1.29 -18.98 -8.08
CA VAL A 178 1.36 -17.56 -8.43
C VAL A 178 2.63 -16.88 -7.90
N GLU A 179 3.11 -15.89 -8.64
CA GLU A 179 4.05 -14.87 -8.18
C GLU A 179 3.29 -13.56 -7.93
N ILE A 180 3.35 -13.04 -6.71
CA ILE A 180 2.66 -11.81 -6.30
C ILE A 180 3.69 -10.75 -5.93
N GLY A 181 3.63 -9.60 -6.58
CA GLY A 181 4.67 -8.57 -6.43
C GLY A 181 5.96 -9.00 -7.13
N GLY A 182 7.12 -8.80 -6.49
CA GLY A 182 8.43 -9.09 -7.08
C GLY A 182 9.27 -10.18 -6.40
N SER A 183 8.78 -10.79 -5.31
CA SER A 183 9.58 -11.77 -4.54
C SER A 183 8.78 -12.85 -3.82
N PHE A 184 7.44 -12.77 -3.80
CA PHE A 184 6.60 -13.79 -3.19
C PHE A 184 6.13 -14.77 -4.26
N ARG A 185 6.55 -16.03 -4.12
CA ARG A 185 6.18 -17.14 -4.99
C ARG A 185 5.62 -18.26 -4.13
N ILE A 186 4.41 -18.74 -4.44
CA ILE A 186 3.79 -19.85 -3.71
C ILE A 186 4.70 -21.08 -3.62
N PRO A 187 5.38 -21.52 -4.70
CA PRO A 187 6.31 -22.66 -4.63
C PRO A 187 7.45 -22.46 -3.63
N ASP A 188 8.06 -21.26 -3.60
CA ASP A 188 9.17 -20.95 -2.69
C ASP A 188 8.73 -20.96 -1.23
N ILE A 189 7.48 -20.55 -0.96
CA ILE A 189 6.90 -20.53 0.38
C ILE A 189 6.58 -21.94 0.85
N ILE A 190 5.98 -22.78 0.00
CA ILE A 190 5.73 -24.20 0.30
C ILE A 190 7.06 -24.91 0.58
N ALA A 191 8.07 -24.69 -0.26
CA ALA A 191 9.39 -25.30 -0.09
C ALA A 191 10.05 -24.88 1.24
N ARG A 192 9.91 -23.60 1.64
CA ARG A 192 10.48 -23.09 2.90
C ARG A 192 9.67 -23.48 4.13
N SER A 193 8.38 -23.82 3.99
CA SER A 193 7.54 -24.23 5.12
C SER A 193 7.82 -25.65 5.60
N SER A 194 8.84 -26.33 5.05
CA SER A 194 9.14 -27.75 5.26
C SER A 194 8.08 -28.70 4.70
N ALA A 195 7.19 -28.21 3.83
CA ALA A 195 6.20 -29.04 3.15
C ALA A 195 6.74 -29.55 1.81
N LYS A 196 6.21 -30.69 1.35
CA LYS A 196 6.53 -31.25 0.03
C LYS A 196 5.43 -30.85 -0.95
N MET A 197 5.74 -30.00 -1.92
CA MET A 197 4.76 -29.59 -2.92
C MET A 197 4.50 -30.75 -3.90
N VAL A 198 3.23 -31.11 -4.08
CA VAL A 198 2.75 -32.04 -5.11
C VAL A 198 1.94 -31.24 -6.12
N GLU A 199 2.57 -30.96 -7.25
CA GLU A 199 1.97 -30.23 -8.35
C GLU A 199 1.10 -31.14 -9.22
N ILE A 200 -0.10 -30.66 -9.57
CA ILE A 200 -1.06 -31.40 -10.39
C ILE A 200 -1.64 -30.56 -11.54
N GLY A 201 -2.29 -31.23 -12.49
CA GLY A 201 -2.98 -30.59 -13.60
C GLY A 201 -2.05 -29.81 -14.53
N THR A 202 -2.61 -28.82 -15.22
CA THR A 202 -1.91 -27.92 -16.15
C THR A 202 -2.18 -26.46 -15.80
N THR A 203 -1.44 -25.54 -16.41
CA THR A 203 -1.57 -24.10 -16.15
C THR A 203 -2.99 -23.59 -16.38
N ASN A 204 -3.63 -24.02 -17.46
CA ASN A 204 -4.96 -23.56 -17.84
C ASN A 204 -6.07 -24.49 -17.34
N LYS A 205 -5.83 -25.80 -17.17
CA LYS A 205 -6.87 -26.77 -16.79
C LYS A 205 -6.42 -27.67 -15.64
N THR A 206 -7.21 -27.70 -14.57
CA THR A 206 -7.11 -28.66 -13.48
C THR A 206 -8.49 -29.24 -13.19
N ARG A 207 -8.57 -30.55 -12.97
CA ARG A 207 -9.80 -31.30 -12.68
C ARG A 207 -9.74 -31.89 -11.29
N ILE A 208 -10.90 -32.20 -10.72
CA ILE A 208 -10.96 -32.88 -9.41
C ILE A 208 -10.26 -34.24 -9.44
N SER A 209 -10.26 -34.93 -10.59
CA SER A 209 -9.52 -36.19 -10.77
C SER A 209 -8.01 -36.02 -10.62
N ASP A 210 -7.45 -34.85 -10.97
CA ASP A 210 -6.02 -34.57 -10.81
C ASP A 210 -5.64 -34.51 -9.32
N TYR A 211 -6.52 -33.92 -8.49
CA TYR A 211 -6.38 -33.94 -7.03
C TYR A 211 -6.51 -35.36 -6.49
N ALA A 212 -7.59 -36.08 -6.83
CA ALA A 212 -7.84 -37.43 -6.33
C ALA A 212 -6.68 -38.41 -6.63
N ASN A 213 -6.12 -38.34 -7.85
CA ASN A 213 -5.01 -39.19 -8.27
C ASN A 213 -3.68 -38.89 -7.56
N ALA A 214 -3.53 -37.69 -6.98
CA ALA A 214 -2.32 -37.25 -6.31
C ALA A 214 -2.30 -37.56 -4.81
N ILE A 215 -3.44 -37.87 -4.19
CA ILE A 215 -3.54 -38.16 -2.76
C ILE A 215 -2.76 -39.46 -2.43
N ARG A 216 -1.89 -39.37 -1.42
CA ARG A 216 -1.09 -40.47 -0.86
C ARG A 216 -1.15 -40.42 0.67
N GLU A 217 -0.55 -41.41 1.34
CA GLU A 217 -0.48 -41.48 2.81
C GLU A 217 0.16 -40.22 3.44
N ASP A 218 1.18 -39.67 2.78
CA ASP A 218 1.89 -38.46 3.25
C ASP A 218 1.11 -37.16 2.99
N THR A 219 0.03 -37.18 2.21
CA THR A 219 -0.78 -36.00 1.91
C THR A 219 -1.47 -35.47 3.17
N SER A 220 -1.37 -34.16 3.41
CA SER A 220 -2.02 -33.51 4.55
C SER A 220 -2.88 -32.31 4.18
N VAL A 221 -2.51 -31.57 3.14
CA VAL A 221 -3.20 -30.34 2.74
C VAL A 221 -3.55 -30.38 1.25
N LEU A 222 -4.82 -30.10 0.95
CA LEU A 222 -5.26 -29.69 -0.38
C LEU A 222 -5.28 -28.15 -0.40
N LEU A 223 -4.35 -27.56 -1.15
CA LEU A 223 -4.17 -26.11 -1.22
C LEU A 223 -4.86 -25.56 -2.47
N LYS A 224 -5.71 -24.56 -2.27
CA LYS A 224 -6.29 -23.72 -3.32
C LYS A 224 -5.75 -22.30 -3.15
N VAL A 225 -5.19 -21.71 -4.20
CA VAL A 225 -4.72 -20.31 -4.18
C VAL A 225 -5.50 -19.50 -5.20
N HIS A 226 -6.05 -18.37 -4.76
CA HIS A 226 -6.75 -17.44 -5.65
C HIS A 226 -5.76 -16.66 -6.53
N THR A 227 -6.02 -16.61 -7.84
CA THR A 227 -5.19 -15.86 -8.80
C THR A 227 -5.48 -14.36 -8.74
N SER A 228 -5.11 -13.71 -7.64
CA SER A 228 -5.56 -12.36 -7.29
C SER A 228 -4.86 -11.21 -8.06
N ASN A 229 -3.86 -11.52 -8.88
CA ASN A 229 -3.09 -10.52 -9.63
C ASN A 229 -3.00 -10.78 -11.14
N TYR A 230 -3.61 -11.86 -11.64
CA TYR A 230 -3.73 -12.12 -13.06
C TYR A 230 -4.95 -13.00 -13.36
N LYS A 231 -5.31 -13.11 -14.63
CA LYS A 231 -6.40 -14.00 -15.07
C LYS A 231 -5.97 -14.73 -16.34
N VAL A 232 -6.22 -16.04 -16.40
CA VAL A 232 -6.05 -16.82 -17.62
C VAL A 232 -7.35 -16.75 -18.42
N ILE A 233 -7.26 -16.41 -19.71
CA ILE A 233 -8.41 -16.28 -20.62
C ILE A 233 -8.27 -17.33 -21.73
N GLY A 234 -9.38 -17.98 -22.11
CA GLY A 234 -9.42 -18.99 -23.17
C GLY A 234 -9.94 -20.34 -22.66
N PHE A 235 -9.29 -21.43 -23.07
CA PHE A 235 -9.66 -22.79 -22.64
C PHE A 235 -9.14 -23.09 -21.23
N THR A 236 -9.84 -22.57 -20.23
CA THR A 236 -9.49 -22.71 -18.81
C THR A 236 -10.48 -23.56 -18.04
N GLU A 237 -10.02 -24.23 -16.99
CA GLU A 237 -10.85 -25.02 -16.08
C GLU A 237 -10.20 -25.06 -14.70
N GLU A 238 -10.99 -24.75 -13.68
CA GLU A 238 -10.55 -24.68 -12.30
C GLU A 238 -11.53 -25.47 -11.42
N VAL A 239 -10.98 -26.20 -10.44
CA VAL A 239 -11.77 -26.97 -9.49
C VAL A 239 -12.44 -26.02 -8.48
N PRO A 240 -13.78 -26.04 -8.35
CA PRO A 240 -14.49 -25.31 -7.31
C PRO A 240 -14.03 -25.72 -5.90
N LEU A 241 -14.06 -24.79 -4.95
CA LEU A 241 -13.64 -25.07 -3.57
C LEU A 241 -14.51 -26.17 -2.93
N GLU A 242 -15.80 -26.17 -3.25
CA GLU A 242 -16.79 -27.12 -2.74
C GLU A 242 -16.49 -28.57 -3.17
N GLU A 243 -15.92 -28.77 -4.37
CA GLU A 243 -15.47 -30.08 -4.83
C GLU A 243 -14.22 -30.55 -4.07
N LEU A 244 -13.27 -29.65 -3.78
CA LEU A 244 -12.10 -29.97 -2.95
C LEU A 244 -12.49 -30.35 -1.52
N VAL A 245 -13.46 -29.65 -0.94
CA VAL A 245 -14.01 -29.96 0.39
C VAL A 245 -14.74 -31.30 0.41
N SER A 246 -15.47 -31.63 -0.66
CA SER A 246 -16.10 -32.95 -0.78
C SER A 246 -15.05 -34.06 -0.83
N LEU A 247 -14.00 -33.90 -1.64
CA LEU A 247 -12.91 -34.87 -1.76
C LEU A 247 -12.12 -35.02 -0.44
N SER A 248 -11.90 -33.94 0.30
CA SER A 248 -11.10 -33.97 1.53
C SER A 248 -11.77 -34.76 2.65
N LYS A 249 -13.10 -34.72 2.74
CA LYS A 249 -13.88 -35.44 3.76
C LYS A 249 -13.75 -36.95 3.65
N GLU A 250 -13.58 -37.47 2.44
CA GLU A 250 -13.40 -38.90 2.20
C GLU A 250 -12.02 -39.40 2.69
N GLN A 251 -11.04 -38.50 2.81
CA GLN A 251 -9.63 -38.82 3.03
C GLN A 251 -9.03 -38.16 4.29
N ASP A 252 -9.85 -37.50 5.10
CA ASP A 252 -9.43 -36.75 6.32
C ASP A 252 -8.28 -35.75 6.08
N LEU A 253 -8.38 -34.98 4.98
CA LEU A 253 -7.39 -33.98 4.58
C LEU A 253 -7.83 -32.56 4.96
N VAL A 254 -6.85 -31.69 5.22
CA VAL A 254 -7.12 -30.26 5.45
C VAL A 254 -7.27 -29.54 4.11
N VAL A 255 -8.36 -28.80 3.93
CA VAL A 255 -8.52 -27.86 2.81
C VAL A 255 -8.10 -26.48 3.28
N MET A 256 -7.05 -25.97 2.64
CA MET A 256 -6.55 -24.62 2.87
C MET A 256 -6.80 -23.77 1.62
N GLU A 257 -7.45 -22.62 1.79
CA GLU A 257 -7.57 -21.62 0.73
C GLU A 257 -6.77 -20.37 1.06
N ASP A 258 -5.79 -20.04 0.21
CA ASP A 258 -5.21 -18.70 0.21
C ASP A 258 -6.06 -17.80 -0.68
N LEU A 259 -7.05 -17.14 -0.05
CA LEU A 259 -7.94 -16.20 -0.73
C LEU A 259 -7.19 -14.94 -1.15
N GLY A 260 -6.21 -14.51 -0.35
CA GLY A 260 -5.27 -13.45 -0.69
C GLY A 260 -5.86 -12.03 -0.72
N SER A 261 -7.03 -11.79 -1.32
CA SER A 261 -7.63 -10.47 -1.56
C SER A 261 -8.22 -9.84 -0.28
N GLY A 262 -8.70 -10.68 0.65
CA GLY A 262 -9.28 -10.25 1.92
C GLY A 262 -10.65 -9.60 1.78
N SER A 263 -11.43 -10.00 0.78
CA SER A 263 -12.80 -9.50 0.61
C SER A 263 -13.70 -9.98 1.76
N LEU A 264 -14.27 -9.03 2.50
CA LEU A 264 -15.23 -9.30 3.59
C LEU A 264 -16.67 -8.90 3.24
N LEU A 265 -16.87 -8.20 2.12
CA LEU A 265 -18.15 -7.68 1.65
C LEU A 265 -18.34 -8.06 0.19
N ASP A 266 -19.59 -8.29 -0.19
CA ASP A 266 -19.95 -8.54 -1.58
C ASP A 266 -19.86 -7.24 -2.39
N LEU A 267 -18.86 -7.16 -3.26
CA LEU A 267 -18.61 -5.98 -4.09
C LEU A 267 -19.62 -5.84 -5.24
N SER A 268 -20.42 -6.87 -5.54
CA SER A 268 -21.49 -6.76 -6.53
C SER A 268 -22.57 -5.75 -6.11
N THR A 269 -22.71 -5.52 -4.80
CA THR A 269 -23.61 -4.51 -4.23
C THR A 269 -23.24 -3.07 -4.63
N ILE A 270 -22.00 -2.84 -5.06
CA ILE A 270 -21.51 -1.56 -5.59
C ILE A 270 -21.21 -1.62 -7.10
N GLY A 271 -21.74 -2.63 -7.80
CA GLY A 271 -21.63 -2.77 -9.26
C GLY A 271 -20.29 -3.33 -9.76
N LEU A 272 -19.47 -3.89 -8.87
CA LEU A 272 -18.24 -4.60 -9.25
C LEU A 272 -18.51 -6.09 -9.54
N PRO A 273 -17.61 -6.79 -10.27
CA PRO A 273 -17.69 -8.24 -10.40
C PRO A 273 -17.65 -8.93 -9.04
N TYR A 274 -18.32 -10.07 -8.95
CA TYR A 274 -18.30 -10.89 -7.75
C TYR A 274 -16.87 -11.35 -7.45
N GLU A 275 -16.47 -11.15 -6.19
CA GLU A 275 -15.21 -11.60 -5.60
C GLU A 275 -15.58 -12.47 -4.40
N ARG A 276 -15.04 -13.68 -4.33
CA ARG A 276 -15.36 -14.61 -3.24
C ARG A 276 -14.98 -13.98 -1.90
N THR A 277 -15.93 -13.94 -0.97
CA THR A 277 -15.69 -13.41 0.37
C THR A 277 -15.10 -14.48 1.29
N VAL A 278 -14.41 -14.06 2.36
CA VAL A 278 -13.93 -14.97 3.41
C VAL A 278 -15.08 -15.81 3.98
N GLN A 279 -16.26 -15.20 4.13
CA GLN A 279 -17.46 -15.86 4.62
C GLN A 279 -17.96 -16.94 3.65
N ASP A 280 -17.89 -16.71 2.34
CA ASP A 280 -18.29 -17.69 1.33
C ASP A 280 -17.35 -18.89 1.32
N SER A 281 -16.04 -18.66 1.47
CA SER A 281 -15.05 -19.73 1.62
C SER A 281 -15.26 -20.56 2.88
N LEU A 282 -15.60 -19.93 4.01
CA LEU A 282 -15.94 -20.65 5.24
C LEU A 282 -17.22 -21.49 5.09
N LYS A 283 -18.26 -20.93 4.45
CA LYS A 283 -19.52 -21.64 4.17
C LYS A 283 -19.32 -22.82 3.21
N ALA A 284 -18.41 -22.70 2.24
CA ALA A 284 -18.02 -23.78 1.34
C ALA A 284 -17.34 -24.95 2.09
N GLY A 285 -16.84 -24.69 3.30
CA GLY A 285 -16.28 -25.70 4.21
C GLY A 285 -14.75 -25.80 4.18
N ALA A 286 -14.04 -24.77 3.70
CA ALA A 286 -12.59 -24.71 3.85
C ALA A 286 -12.20 -24.71 5.34
N ASP A 287 -11.18 -25.49 5.70
CA ASP A 287 -10.75 -25.66 7.08
C ASP A 287 -9.90 -24.48 7.57
N ILE A 288 -9.08 -23.92 6.68
CA ILE A 288 -8.23 -22.75 6.91
C ILE A 288 -8.31 -21.82 5.70
N ILE A 289 -8.48 -20.53 5.96
CA ILE A 289 -8.43 -19.49 4.93
C ILE A 289 -7.39 -18.44 5.34
N THR A 290 -6.55 -18.02 4.39
CA THR A 290 -5.59 -16.92 4.58
C THR A 290 -5.86 -15.75 3.65
N PHE A 291 -5.67 -14.53 4.15
CA PHE A 291 -5.83 -13.31 3.34
C PHE A 291 -5.07 -12.10 3.90
N SER A 292 -4.83 -11.11 3.02
CA SER A 292 -4.22 -9.82 3.35
C SER A 292 -5.20 -8.83 3.98
N GLY A 293 -4.74 -8.03 4.95
CA GLY A 293 -5.53 -6.92 5.52
C GLY A 293 -5.42 -5.58 4.77
N ASP A 294 -4.37 -5.37 3.98
CA ASP A 294 -4.07 -4.11 3.27
C ASP A 294 -4.51 -4.11 1.81
N LYS A 295 -5.47 -4.98 1.48
CA LYS A 295 -6.10 -5.08 0.15
C LYS A 295 -7.57 -4.69 0.23
N LEU A 296 -8.51 -5.59 -0.09
CA LEU A 296 -9.95 -5.29 -0.08
C LEU A 296 -10.51 -5.08 1.34
N LEU A 297 -9.81 -5.57 2.36
CA LEU A 297 -10.13 -5.24 3.76
C LEU A 297 -9.87 -3.75 4.08
N GLY A 298 -9.01 -3.07 3.32
CA GLY A 298 -8.76 -1.64 3.49
C GLY A 298 -8.13 -1.26 4.83
N GLY A 299 -7.38 -2.18 5.45
CA GLY A 299 -6.72 -2.00 6.73
C GLY A 299 -5.19 -2.00 6.62
N PRO A 300 -4.47 -2.25 7.74
CA PRO A 300 -3.01 -2.30 7.75
C PRO A 300 -2.49 -3.60 7.12
N GLN A 301 -1.19 -3.66 6.86
CA GLN A 301 -0.55 -4.89 6.42
C GLN A 301 -0.64 -5.94 7.54
N VAL A 302 -1.40 -7.00 7.26
CA VAL A 302 -1.49 -8.21 8.08
C VAL A 302 -1.77 -9.42 7.20
N GLY A 303 -1.47 -10.61 7.73
CA GLY A 303 -2.00 -11.88 7.28
C GLY A 303 -2.99 -12.39 8.29
N VAL A 304 -4.22 -12.59 7.86
CA VAL A 304 -5.28 -13.13 8.71
C VAL A 304 -5.44 -14.61 8.38
N ILE A 305 -5.45 -15.46 9.40
CA ILE A 305 -5.74 -16.88 9.32
C ILE A 305 -7.05 -17.11 10.06
N VAL A 306 -8.07 -17.61 9.38
CA VAL A 306 -9.37 -17.97 9.97
C VAL A 306 -9.72 -19.41 9.64
N GLY A 307 -10.52 -20.05 10.47
CA GLY A 307 -10.98 -21.41 10.20
C GLY A 307 -11.40 -22.18 11.44
N LYS A 308 -11.23 -23.50 11.38
CA LYS A 308 -11.53 -24.43 12.48
C LYS A 308 -10.66 -24.17 13.70
N LYS A 309 -11.29 -24.16 14.88
CA LYS A 309 -10.61 -23.82 16.14
C LYS A 309 -9.43 -24.74 16.43
N GLU A 310 -9.60 -26.04 16.24
CA GLU A 310 -8.57 -27.03 16.51
C GLU A 310 -7.29 -26.82 15.68
N LEU A 311 -7.43 -26.38 14.42
CA LEU A 311 -6.31 -26.13 13.52
C LEU A 311 -5.64 -24.79 13.84
N ILE A 312 -6.43 -23.74 14.09
CA ILE A 312 -5.91 -22.44 14.49
C ILE A 312 -5.16 -22.53 15.82
N ASP A 313 -5.65 -23.33 16.79
CA ASP A 313 -4.96 -23.54 18.07
C ASP A 313 -3.60 -24.22 17.87
N LYS A 314 -3.48 -25.21 16.95
CA LYS A 314 -2.18 -25.79 16.56
C LYS A 314 -1.26 -24.73 15.95
N ILE A 315 -1.78 -23.85 15.09
CA ILE A 315 -1.01 -22.76 14.48
C ILE A 315 -0.53 -21.77 15.54
N LYS A 316 -1.38 -21.37 16.49
CA LYS A 316 -1.05 -20.46 17.60
C LYS A 316 0.10 -20.99 18.47
N LEU A 317 0.21 -22.31 18.64
CA LEU A 317 1.27 -22.97 19.41
C LEU A 317 2.60 -23.06 18.65
N ASN A 318 2.63 -22.84 17.34
CA ASN A 318 3.87 -22.84 16.56
C ASN A 318 4.80 -21.70 17.04
N PRO A 319 6.05 -21.98 17.44
CA PRO A 319 6.99 -20.95 17.89
C PRO A 319 7.22 -19.81 16.89
N LEU A 320 7.09 -20.09 15.59
CA LEU A 320 7.22 -19.07 14.53
C LEU A 320 6.13 -18.00 14.62
N THR A 321 4.99 -18.29 15.26
CA THR A 321 3.97 -17.28 15.59
C THR A 321 4.56 -16.12 16.38
N ARG A 322 5.57 -16.35 17.23
CA ARG A 322 6.24 -15.29 17.99
C ARG A 322 7.11 -14.39 17.11
N MET A 323 7.71 -14.95 16.05
CA MET A 323 8.54 -14.24 15.08
C MET A 323 7.67 -13.42 14.11
N LEU A 324 6.51 -13.96 13.72
CA LEU A 324 5.60 -13.36 12.75
C LEU A 324 4.51 -12.48 13.39
N ARG A 325 4.62 -12.22 14.69
CA ARG A 325 3.61 -11.52 15.48
C ARG A 325 3.48 -10.04 15.08
N CYS A 326 2.25 -9.57 14.94
CA CYS A 326 1.96 -8.16 14.65
C CYS A 326 2.38 -7.23 15.82
N ASP A 327 2.80 -6.01 15.47
CA ASP A 327 3.12 -4.95 16.41
C ASP A 327 1.86 -4.23 16.94
N LYS A 328 2.06 -3.24 17.83
CA LYS A 328 1.00 -2.47 18.48
C LYS A 328 0.19 -1.63 17.49
N LEU A 329 0.85 -0.95 16.55
CA LEU A 329 0.22 -0.05 15.57
C LEU A 329 -0.71 -0.83 14.66
N THR A 330 -0.23 -1.99 14.20
CA THR A 330 -0.98 -2.89 13.33
C THR A 330 -2.22 -3.45 14.03
N ILE A 331 -2.12 -3.82 15.31
CA ILE A 331 -3.28 -4.29 16.08
C ILE A 331 -4.29 -3.16 16.28
N ALA A 332 -3.85 -1.96 16.69
CA ALA A 332 -4.75 -0.83 16.90
C ALA A 332 -5.49 -0.45 15.60
N SER A 333 -4.76 -0.29 14.49
CA SER A 333 -5.35 0.03 13.18
C SER A 333 -6.32 -1.05 12.71
N LEU A 334 -5.95 -2.32 12.80
CA LEU A 334 -6.84 -3.41 12.40
C LEU A 334 -8.12 -3.45 13.25
N THR A 335 -8.03 -3.28 14.57
CA THR A 335 -9.20 -3.19 15.45
C THR A 335 -10.16 -2.08 15.02
N ALA A 336 -9.63 -0.88 14.74
CA ALA A 336 -10.47 0.25 14.30
C ALA A 336 -11.13 0.00 12.94
N VAL A 337 -10.45 -0.68 12.02
CA VAL A 337 -10.98 -1.05 10.70
C VAL A 337 -12.06 -2.13 10.83
N LEU A 338 -11.81 -3.20 11.59
CA LEU A 338 -12.79 -4.28 11.82
C LEU A 338 -14.07 -3.76 12.50
N ASN A 339 -13.96 -2.77 13.39
CA ASN A 339 -15.15 -2.12 13.98
C ASN A 339 -16.01 -1.40 12.94
N LEU A 340 -15.45 -0.91 11.83
CA LEU A 340 -16.24 -0.34 10.73
C LEU A 340 -17.03 -1.44 9.99
N TYR A 341 -16.48 -2.64 9.86
CA TYR A 341 -17.14 -3.78 9.22
C TYR A 341 -18.34 -4.34 9.98
N MET A 342 -18.57 -3.90 11.24
CA MET A 342 -19.79 -4.25 11.97
C MET A 342 -21.05 -3.64 11.34
N ASP A 343 -20.89 -2.63 10.48
CA ASP A 343 -21.93 -2.02 9.67
C ASP A 343 -21.41 -1.88 8.23
N SER A 344 -21.97 -2.64 7.30
CA SER A 344 -21.50 -2.69 5.91
C SER A 344 -21.60 -1.34 5.21
N GLU A 345 -22.67 -0.56 5.46
CA GLU A 345 -22.79 0.78 4.87
C GLU A 345 -21.73 1.72 5.42
N LYS A 346 -21.45 1.64 6.72
CA LYS A 346 -20.40 2.42 7.36
C LYS A 346 -19.03 2.04 6.81
N ALA A 347 -18.77 0.76 6.56
CA ALA A 347 -17.53 0.28 5.96
C ALA A 347 -17.31 0.90 4.56
N PHE A 348 -18.31 0.85 3.66
CA PHE A 348 -18.21 1.46 2.33
C PHE A 348 -17.97 2.97 2.36
N LYS A 349 -18.51 3.68 3.35
CA LYS A 349 -18.33 5.14 3.47
C LYS A 349 -16.99 5.51 4.10
N ALA A 350 -16.57 4.80 5.15
CA ALA A 350 -15.44 5.20 5.98
C ALA A 350 -14.10 4.64 5.50
N ILE A 351 -14.06 3.40 5.00
CA ILE A 351 -12.82 2.73 4.58
C ILE A 351 -12.42 3.28 3.20
N PRO A 352 -11.24 3.92 3.05
CA PRO A 352 -10.88 4.64 1.83
C PRO A 352 -10.94 3.79 0.57
N VAL A 353 -10.39 2.57 0.60
CA VAL A 353 -10.40 1.65 -0.55
C VAL A 353 -11.83 1.33 -1.01
N LEU A 354 -12.72 1.01 -0.07
CA LEU A 354 -14.12 0.72 -0.38
C LEU A 354 -14.86 1.96 -0.89
N ARG A 355 -14.65 3.13 -0.25
CA ARG A 355 -15.23 4.40 -0.68
C ARG A 355 -14.83 4.75 -2.11
N MET A 356 -13.53 4.68 -2.43
CA MET A 356 -12.99 4.98 -3.76
C MET A 356 -13.60 4.07 -4.84
N MET A 357 -13.79 2.78 -4.53
CA MET A 357 -14.45 1.83 -5.43
C MET A 357 -15.95 2.09 -5.59
N ALA A 358 -16.62 2.55 -4.53
CA ALA A 358 -18.06 2.80 -4.52
C ALA A 358 -18.47 4.15 -5.14
N LEU A 359 -17.52 5.05 -5.47
CA LEU A 359 -17.82 6.35 -6.09
C LEU A 359 -18.59 6.17 -7.40
N LYS A 360 -19.74 6.85 -7.48
CA LYS A 360 -20.60 6.90 -8.67
C LYS A 360 -20.08 7.88 -9.71
N GLU A 361 -20.53 7.73 -10.95
CA GLU A 361 -20.15 8.61 -12.05
C GLU A 361 -20.45 10.09 -11.77
N GLU A 362 -21.63 10.40 -11.20
CA GLU A 362 -22.02 11.77 -10.83
C GLU A 362 -21.06 12.40 -9.81
N GLU A 363 -20.60 11.61 -8.83
CA GLU A 363 -19.63 12.07 -7.81
C GLU A 363 -18.26 12.34 -8.43
N LEU A 364 -17.82 11.50 -9.38
CA LEU A 364 -16.56 11.70 -10.10
C LEU A 364 -16.61 12.94 -11.00
N ILE A 365 -17.73 13.17 -11.69
CA ILE A 365 -17.94 14.38 -12.49
C ILE A 365 -17.89 15.62 -11.61
N TYR A 366 -18.57 15.58 -10.45
CA TYR A 366 -18.55 16.67 -9.48
C TYR A 366 -17.11 16.96 -9.00
N LYS A 367 -16.37 15.93 -8.60
CA LYS A 367 -14.97 16.05 -8.17
C LYS A 367 -14.07 16.62 -9.26
N ALA A 368 -14.20 16.15 -10.50
CA ALA A 368 -13.43 16.67 -11.63
C ALA A 368 -13.78 18.14 -11.92
N SER A 369 -15.06 18.51 -11.86
CA SER A 369 -15.53 19.88 -12.09
C SER A 369 -15.02 20.85 -11.03
N GLU A 370 -15.06 20.46 -9.75
CA GLU A 370 -14.56 21.30 -8.66
C GLU A 370 -13.04 21.49 -8.75
N LEU A 371 -12.29 20.43 -9.05
CA LEU A 371 -10.85 20.53 -9.26
C LEU A 371 -10.50 21.41 -10.48
N GLU A 372 -11.16 21.18 -11.62
CA GLU A 372 -10.96 21.96 -12.85
C GLU A 372 -11.25 23.45 -12.61
N LYS A 373 -12.35 23.77 -11.93
CA LYS A 373 -12.72 25.14 -11.57
C LYS A 373 -11.65 25.83 -10.73
N LEU A 374 -11.07 25.13 -9.75
CA LEU A 374 -9.99 25.67 -8.92
C LEU A 374 -8.71 25.91 -9.74
N ILE A 375 -8.35 24.99 -10.63
CA ILE A 375 -7.19 25.15 -11.52
C ILE A 375 -7.41 26.33 -12.47
N ASN A 376 -8.57 26.41 -13.12
CA ASN A 376 -8.90 27.48 -14.06
C ASN A 376 -8.97 28.86 -13.40
N LYS A 377 -9.37 28.94 -12.12
CA LYS A 377 -9.36 30.21 -11.40
C LYS A 377 -7.95 30.80 -11.27
N GLU A 378 -6.95 29.96 -11.08
CA GLU A 378 -5.59 30.39 -10.74
C GLU A 378 -4.60 30.31 -11.90
N LEU A 379 -4.82 29.41 -12.87
CA LEU A 379 -3.80 28.99 -13.85
C LEU A 379 -4.29 28.96 -15.31
N LYS A 380 -5.49 29.50 -15.62
CA LYS A 380 -6.09 29.44 -16.97
C LYS A 380 -5.23 30.07 -18.08
N SER A 381 -4.35 31.00 -17.76
CA SER A 381 -3.42 31.60 -18.74
C SER A 381 -2.20 30.73 -19.05
N ILE A 382 -1.97 29.66 -18.29
CA ILE A 382 -0.75 28.83 -18.36
C ILE A 382 -1.10 27.36 -18.65
N ILE A 383 -2.26 26.88 -18.20
CA ILE A 383 -2.73 25.51 -18.41
C ILE A 383 -4.09 25.51 -19.11
N GLU A 384 -4.22 24.68 -20.15
CA GLU A 384 -5.50 24.24 -20.68
C GLU A 384 -6.01 23.03 -19.89
N THR A 385 -7.28 23.07 -19.50
CA THR A 385 -7.94 22.00 -18.76
C THR A 385 -9.10 21.42 -19.57
N GLU A 386 -9.36 20.12 -19.38
CA GLU A 386 -10.51 19.44 -19.95
C GLU A 386 -10.91 18.28 -19.03
N ILE A 387 -12.20 18.17 -18.68
CA ILE A 387 -12.72 16.97 -18.02
C ILE A 387 -12.85 15.86 -19.06
N VAL A 388 -12.17 14.73 -18.80
CA VAL A 388 -12.16 13.58 -19.71
C VAL A 388 -12.59 12.31 -19.01
N ASP A 389 -13.13 11.38 -19.80
CA ASP A 389 -13.28 9.98 -19.37
C ASP A 389 -11.91 9.31 -19.27
N ASP A 390 -11.70 8.57 -18.20
CA ASP A 390 -10.53 7.71 -18.03
C ASP A 390 -10.92 6.35 -17.47
N LEU A 391 -10.01 5.38 -17.57
CA LEU A 391 -10.21 4.05 -17.03
C LEU A 391 -9.47 3.92 -15.70
N ASP A 392 -10.23 3.60 -14.67
CA ASP A 392 -9.73 3.41 -13.32
C ASP A 392 -9.52 1.92 -13.07
N GLU A 393 -8.66 1.61 -12.10
CA GLU A 393 -8.33 0.24 -11.75
C GLU A 393 -8.49 0.04 -10.26
N VAL A 394 -9.04 -1.10 -9.85
CA VAL A 394 -8.99 -1.49 -8.43
C VAL A 394 -7.53 -1.69 -7.99
N GLY A 395 -6.66 -2.14 -8.89
CA GLY A 395 -5.24 -2.35 -8.65
C GLY A 395 -4.84 -3.82 -8.56
N GLY A 396 -3.55 -4.09 -8.80
CA GLY A 396 -3.00 -5.43 -8.78
C GLY A 396 -2.98 -6.03 -7.38
N GLY A 397 -3.47 -7.27 -7.23
CA GLY A 397 -3.37 -8.04 -5.99
C GLY A 397 -4.71 -8.43 -5.37
N SER A 398 -5.84 -7.91 -5.85
CA SER A 398 -7.19 -8.36 -5.50
C SER A 398 -8.03 -8.71 -6.73
N LEU A 399 -8.41 -7.71 -7.53
CA LEU A 399 -9.35 -7.82 -8.65
C LEU A 399 -8.65 -7.54 -9.99
N PRO A 400 -7.91 -8.52 -10.56
CA PRO A 400 -7.19 -8.31 -11.81
C PRO A 400 -8.17 -8.10 -12.98
N ALA A 401 -7.81 -7.20 -13.89
CA ALA A 401 -8.59 -6.86 -15.08
C ALA A 401 -9.98 -6.23 -14.84
N VAL A 402 -10.30 -5.83 -13.61
CA VAL A 402 -11.50 -5.03 -13.33
C VAL A 402 -11.24 -3.58 -13.66
N ILE A 403 -11.97 -3.08 -14.65
CA ILE A 403 -11.91 -1.70 -15.11
C ILE A 403 -13.14 -0.96 -14.56
N LEU A 404 -12.87 0.19 -13.94
CA LEU A 404 -13.86 1.12 -13.42
C LEU A 404 -14.00 2.31 -14.37
N LYS A 405 -15.22 2.81 -14.57
CA LYS A 405 -15.44 4.06 -15.31
C LYS A 405 -14.95 5.24 -14.47
N GLY A 406 -13.98 5.99 -14.96
CA GLY A 406 -13.36 7.11 -14.27
C GLY A 406 -13.59 8.46 -14.93
N LYS A 407 -13.28 9.51 -14.16
CA LYS A 407 -13.19 10.89 -14.66
C LYS A 407 -11.85 11.47 -14.21
N ALA A 408 -11.30 12.34 -15.04
CA ALA A 408 -10.07 13.03 -14.75
C ALA A 408 -10.11 14.47 -15.26
N VAL A 409 -9.23 15.31 -14.72
CA VAL A 409 -8.92 16.62 -15.30
C VAL A 409 -7.63 16.46 -16.10
N ALA A 410 -7.72 16.61 -17.41
CA ALA A 410 -6.59 16.53 -18.33
C ALA A 410 -5.94 17.91 -18.47
N LEU A 411 -4.66 18.01 -18.11
CA LEU A 411 -3.89 19.24 -18.08
C LEU A 411 -2.91 19.28 -19.24
N LYS A 412 -2.88 20.40 -19.97
CA LYS A 412 -1.85 20.71 -20.96
C LYS A 412 -1.21 22.05 -20.65
N VAL A 413 0.11 22.07 -20.46
CA VAL A 413 0.85 23.32 -20.25
C VAL A 413 0.99 24.03 -21.59
N ILE A 414 0.62 25.30 -21.66
CA ILE A 414 0.75 26.13 -22.85
C ILE A 414 2.24 26.37 -23.11
N ASN A 415 2.72 26.01 -24.30
CA ASN A 415 4.13 26.12 -24.70
C ASN A 415 5.13 25.39 -23.78
N GLY A 416 4.72 24.32 -23.08
CA GLY A 416 5.59 23.52 -22.19
C GLY A 416 5.73 22.06 -22.64
N ASP A 417 6.80 21.40 -22.17
CA ASP A 417 6.99 19.95 -22.34
C ASP A 417 6.19 19.19 -21.26
N ILE A 418 5.34 18.26 -21.71
CA ILE A 418 4.46 17.49 -20.84
C ILE A 418 5.23 16.49 -19.94
N ASN A 419 6.35 15.96 -20.40
CA ASN A 419 7.19 15.04 -19.64
C ASN A 419 7.96 15.78 -18.55
N GLU A 420 8.52 16.96 -18.88
CA GLU A 420 9.14 17.81 -17.86
C GLU A 420 8.12 18.24 -16.80
N PHE A 421 6.91 18.62 -17.22
CA PHE A 421 5.85 18.99 -16.30
C PHE A 421 5.46 17.84 -15.37
N GLN A 422 5.28 16.63 -15.91
CA GLN A 422 5.00 15.44 -15.11
C GLN A 422 6.16 15.05 -14.19
N GLU A 423 7.41 15.29 -14.60
CA GLU A 423 8.57 15.12 -13.75
C GLU A 423 8.60 16.14 -12.60
N SER A 424 8.32 17.41 -12.88
CA SER A 424 8.18 18.45 -11.85
C SER A 424 7.09 18.12 -10.84
N LEU A 425 5.97 17.53 -11.28
CA LEU A 425 4.92 17.03 -10.38
C LEU A 425 5.41 15.92 -9.44
N ARG A 426 6.37 15.08 -9.85
CA ARG A 426 6.97 14.07 -8.96
C ARG A 426 8.03 14.65 -8.02
N LYS A 427 8.70 15.71 -8.46
CA LYS A 427 9.79 16.39 -7.72
C LYS A 427 9.28 17.46 -6.74
N SER A 428 8.01 17.84 -6.82
CA SER A 428 7.41 18.78 -5.87
C SER A 428 7.50 18.29 -4.41
N HIS A 429 7.36 19.24 -3.48
CA HIS A 429 7.37 18.97 -2.04
C HIS A 429 6.33 17.90 -1.64
N ILE A 430 5.11 17.98 -2.19
CA ILE A 430 4.12 16.90 -2.15
C ILE A 430 3.96 16.34 -3.56
N PRO A 431 4.57 15.18 -3.88
CA PRO A 431 4.52 14.61 -5.22
C PRO A 431 3.10 14.27 -5.66
N ILE A 432 2.78 14.59 -6.91
CA ILE A 432 1.55 14.20 -7.58
C ILE A 432 1.89 13.12 -8.62
N ILE A 433 1.45 11.89 -8.36
CA ILE A 433 1.71 10.75 -9.23
C ILE A 433 0.54 10.59 -10.20
N CYS A 434 0.81 10.80 -11.48
CA CYS A 434 -0.20 10.85 -12.54
C CYS A 434 0.28 10.13 -13.82
N LYS A 435 -0.67 9.87 -14.72
CA LYS A 435 -0.43 9.27 -16.04
C LYS A 435 -0.32 10.36 -17.11
N ILE A 436 0.39 10.08 -18.20
CA ILE A 436 0.35 10.90 -19.42
C ILE A 436 -0.48 10.17 -20.47
N LYS A 437 -1.41 10.87 -21.11
CA LYS A 437 -2.26 10.31 -22.18
C LYS A 437 -2.55 11.39 -23.22
N LYS A 438 -2.31 11.09 -24.50
CA LYS A 438 -2.52 12.02 -25.63
C LYS A 438 -1.93 13.42 -25.37
N ASP A 439 -0.67 13.48 -24.95
CA ASP A 439 0.05 14.74 -24.67
C ASP A 439 -0.59 15.62 -23.57
N ARG A 440 -1.25 14.96 -22.60
CA ARG A 440 -1.83 15.60 -21.41
C ARG A 440 -1.47 14.84 -20.15
N VAL A 441 -1.26 15.55 -19.05
CA VAL A 441 -1.19 14.98 -17.70
C VAL A 441 -2.61 14.72 -17.24
N ILE A 442 -2.89 13.49 -16.80
CA ILE A 442 -4.21 13.06 -16.37
C ILE A 442 -4.25 13.05 -14.86
N ILE A 443 -5.02 13.98 -14.27
CA ILE A 443 -5.28 14.04 -12.84
C ILE A 443 -6.59 13.30 -12.56
N ASN A 444 -6.48 12.01 -12.29
CA ASN A 444 -7.63 11.14 -12.04
C ASN A 444 -8.21 11.38 -10.63
N VAL A 445 -9.52 11.65 -10.54
CA VAL A 445 -10.13 12.13 -9.28
C VAL A 445 -10.65 11.01 -8.36
N ARG A 446 -10.61 9.73 -8.77
CA ARG A 446 -11.07 8.64 -7.91
C ARG A 446 -10.27 8.54 -6.61
N THR A 447 -8.96 8.66 -6.73
CA THR A 447 -8.00 8.41 -5.65
C THR A 447 -7.50 9.69 -4.95
N ILE A 448 -8.17 10.83 -5.20
CA ILE A 448 -7.84 12.13 -4.62
C ILE A 448 -8.97 12.52 -3.67
N GLU A 449 -8.65 12.92 -2.43
CA GLU A 449 -9.66 13.44 -1.51
C GLU A 449 -9.95 14.92 -1.82
N ASN A 450 -11.17 15.39 -1.51
CA ASN A 450 -11.57 16.77 -1.84
C ASN A 450 -10.69 17.81 -1.14
N GLU A 451 -10.18 17.48 0.05
CA GLU A 451 -9.28 18.32 0.84
C GLU A 451 -7.92 18.52 0.14
N ASP A 452 -7.49 17.58 -0.72
CA ASP A 452 -6.23 17.68 -1.45
C ASP A 452 -6.31 18.60 -2.69
N PHE A 453 -7.50 19.04 -3.12
CA PHE A 453 -7.65 19.87 -4.33
C PHE A 453 -6.90 21.21 -4.24
N LYS A 454 -6.98 21.88 -3.08
CA LYS A 454 -6.25 23.15 -2.87
C LYS A 454 -4.74 22.93 -2.95
N LEU A 455 -4.26 21.85 -2.34
CA LEU A 455 -2.86 21.48 -2.35
C LEU A 455 -2.36 21.13 -3.76
N ILE A 456 -3.19 20.47 -4.58
CA ILE A 456 -2.88 20.24 -6.00
C ILE A 456 -2.69 21.57 -6.72
N VAL A 457 -3.62 22.51 -6.56
CA VAL A 457 -3.56 23.83 -7.21
C VAL A 457 -2.34 24.63 -6.74
N GLU A 458 -2.04 24.62 -5.44
CA GLU A 458 -0.83 25.26 -4.88
C GLU A 458 0.46 24.65 -5.45
N THR A 459 0.51 23.32 -5.58
CA THR A 459 1.65 22.62 -6.18
C THR A 459 1.83 22.99 -7.65
N LEU A 460 0.73 23.04 -8.41
CA LEU A 460 0.74 23.47 -9.81
C LEU A 460 1.23 24.92 -9.96
N LYS A 461 0.79 25.81 -9.07
CA LYS A 461 1.25 27.21 -9.03
C LYS A 461 2.74 27.31 -8.72
N GLY A 462 3.26 26.51 -7.79
CA GLY A 462 4.69 26.48 -7.48
C GLY A 462 5.52 26.07 -8.70
N ILE A 463 5.11 24.98 -9.37
CA ILE A 463 5.84 24.46 -10.54
C ILE A 463 5.84 25.42 -11.73
N LEU A 464 4.72 26.12 -11.96
CA LEU A 464 4.52 26.93 -13.17
C LEU A 464 4.76 28.42 -12.94
N GLY A 465 4.67 28.90 -11.69
CA GLY A 465 4.94 30.28 -11.31
C GLY A 465 6.43 30.62 -11.29
N GLU A 466 7.32 29.64 -11.18
CA GLU A 466 8.78 29.82 -11.34
C GLU A 466 9.21 30.02 -12.81
N LYS A 467 8.30 29.84 -13.78
CA LYS A 467 8.57 29.94 -15.22
C LYS A 467 7.98 31.19 -15.91
N VAL A 468 7.53 32.20 -15.15
CA VAL A 468 6.97 33.47 -15.68
C VAL A 468 7.87 34.65 -15.38
#